data_AF-A0A952B7X5-F1
#
_entry.id   AF-A0A952B7X5-F1
#
_cell.length_a   1.000
_cell.length_b   1.000
_cell.length_c   1.000
_cell.angle_alpha   90.00
_cell.angle_beta   90.00
_cell.angle_gamma   90.00
#
_symmetry.space_group_name_H-M   'P 1'
#
loop_
_entity.id
_entity.type
_entity.pdbx_description
1 polymer ?
#
loop_
_entity_poly.entity_id
_entity_poly.type
_entity_poly.pdbx_seq_one_letter_code
_entity_poly.pdbx_strand_id
1 'polypeptide(L)'
;MTSANKYVEERRFLEGILIGNYLSFCKTVRVRVRDRILLSIQRFIPISTHVVTKEFIGFRIEFVSNILLPELIGQGKMVSKGFGVVKKLNERG
;
A
#
# COMPACT_ATOMS: atom_id res chain seq x y z
N MET A 1 24.84 3.07 -13.47
CA MET A 1 23.45 2.54 -13.46
C MET A 1 22.53 3.66 -13.02
N THR A 2 21.72 4.17 -13.95
CA THR A 2 21.04 5.47 -13.87
C THR A 2 19.91 5.48 -12.84
N SER A 3 19.81 6.51 -12.01
CA SER A 3 18.84 6.64 -10.90
C SER A 3 17.37 6.37 -11.28
N ALA A 4 17.00 6.56 -12.55
CA ALA A 4 15.68 6.24 -13.07
C ALA A 4 15.35 4.74 -12.98
N ASN A 5 16.32 3.84 -13.22
CA ASN A 5 16.06 2.40 -13.17
C ASN A 5 15.80 1.92 -11.73
N LYS A 6 16.53 2.49 -10.77
CA LYS A 6 16.34 2.22 -9.33
C LYS A 6 14.93 2.59 -8.87
N TYR A 7 14.42 3.76 -9.28
CA TYR A 7 13.06 4.19 -8.93
C TYR A 7 11.98 3.24 -9.48
N VAL A 8 12.17 2.72 -10.70
CA VAL A 8 11.24 1.75 -11.32
C VAL A 8 11.23 0.43 -10.55
N GLU A 9 12.40 -0.07 -10.14
CA GLU A 9 12.53 -1.28 -9.33
C GLU A 9 11.89 -1.13 -7.95
N GLU A 10 12.16 -0.02 -7.25
CA GLU A 10 11.55 0.30 -5.96
C GLU A 10 10.02 0.38 -6.07
N ARG A 11 9.51 1.01 -7.13
CA ARG A 11 8.06 1.10 -7.38
C ARG A 11 7.44 -0.28 -7.55
N ARG A 12 8.02 -1.15 -8.40
CA ARG A 12 7.53 -2.52 -8.63
C ARG A 12 7.59 -3.37 -7.36
N PHE A 13 8.63 -3.18 -6.56
CA PHE A 13 8.75 -3.87 -5.28
C PHE A 13 7.64 -3.45 -4.30
N LEU A 14 7.36 -2.15 -4.18
CA LEU A 14 6.27 -1.62 -3.38
C LEU A 14 4.89 -2.09 -3.88
N GLU A 15 4.68 -2.15 -5.20
CA GLU A 15 3.45 -2.69 -5.80
C GLU A 15 3.21 -4.14 -5.38
N GLY A 16 4.25 -4.98 -5.41
CA GLY A 16 4.17 -6.36 -4.93
C GLY A 16 3.81 -6.48 -3.45
N ILE A 17 4.39 -5.63 -2.60
CA ILE A 17 4.06 -5.57 -1.17
C ILE A 17 2.59 -5.19 -0.95
N LEU A 18 2.09 -4.18 -1.66
CA LEU A 18 0.68 -3.76 -1.54
C LEU A 18 -0.29 -4.86 -1.98
N ILE A 19 0.01 -5.53 -3.10
CA ILE A 19 -0.79 -6.68 -3.57
C ILE A 19 -0.81 -7.79 -2.51
N GLY A 20 0.35 -8.13 -1.93
CA GLY A 20 0.45 -9.12 -0.86
C GLY A 20 -0.36 -8.76 0.39
N ASN A 21 -0.35 -7.48 0.77
CA ASN A 21 -1.14 -6.97 1.89
C ASN A 21 -2.65 -7.11 1.62
N TYR A 22 -3.10 -6.72 0.43
CA TYR A 22 -4.51 -6.84 0.01
C TYR A 22 -4.98 -8.30 0.03
N LEU A 23 -4.17 -9.22 -0.50
CA LEU A 23 -4.48 -10.66 -0.46
C LEU A 23 -4.56 -11.18 0.98
N SER A 24 -3.64 -10.73 1.85
CA SER A 24 -3.63 -11.10 3.27
C SER A 24 -4.90 -10.64 3.98
N PHE A 25 -5.35 -9.42 3.70
CA PHE A 25 -6.62 -8.91 4.22
C PHE A 25 -7.82 -9.73 3.70
N CYS A 26 -7.91 -9.95 2.38
CA CYS A 26 -9.02 -10.71 1.79
C CYS A 26 -9.13 -12.12 2.39
N LYS A 27 -7.99 -12.79 2.63
CA LYS A 27 -7.94 -14.09 3.31
C LYS A 27 -8.54 -14.02 4.71
N THR A 28 -8.19 -13.01 5.50
CA THR A 28 -8.70 -12.82 6.87
C THR A 28 -10.22 -12.66 6.89
N VAL A 29 -10.78 -11.89 5.95
CA VAL A 29 -12.23 -11.67 5.85
C VAL A 29 -12.96 -12.74 5.03
N ARG A 30 -12.28 -13.85 4.68
CA ARG A 30 -12.82 -14.99 3.92
C ARG A 30 -13.36 -14.61 2.52
N VAL A 31 -12.82 -13.56 1.92
CA VAL A 31 -13.10 -13.17 0.53
C VAL A 31 -12.12 -13.88 -0.40
N ARG A 32 -12.66 -14.62 -1.38
CA ARG A 32 -11.86 -15.28 -2.40
C ARG A 32 -11.65 -14.35 -3.60
N VAL A 33 -10.42 -13.86 -3.76
CA VAL A 33 -10.00 -13.12 -4.94
C VAL A 33 -9.85 -14.11 -6.10
N ARG A 34 -10.65 -13.94 -7.16
CA ARG A 34 -10.66 -14.82 -8.34
C ARG A 34 -9.73 -14.34 -9.44
N ASP A 35 -9.64 -13.02 -9.60
CA ASP A 35 -8.87 -12.39 -10.64
C ASP A 35 -7.53 -11.86 -10.12
N ARG A 36 -6.59 -11.61 -11.04
CA ARG A 36 -5.33 -10.99 -10.67
C ARG A 36 -5.57 -9.56 -10.18
N ILE A 37 -5.01 -9.25 -9.01
CA ILE A 37 -4.95 -7.86 -8.54
C ILE A 37 -3.92 -7.11 -9.40
N LEU A 38 -4.38 -6.07 -10.07
CA LEU A 38 -3.58 -5.10 -10.78
C LEU A 38 -3.49 -3.85 -9.91
N LEU A 39 -2.27 -3.39 -9.65
CA LEU A 39 -2.00 -2.22 -8.85
C LEU A 39 -0.87 -1.43 -9.51
N SER A 40 -1.07 -0.13 -9.70
CA SER A 40 -0.09 0.77 -10.29
C SER A 40 0.09 1.97 -9.38
N ILE A 41 1.28 2.11 -8.80
CA ILE A 41 1.62 3.25 -7.95
C ILE A 41 1.82 4.47 -8.84
N GLN A 42 1.05 5.53 -8.58
CA GLN A 42 1.19 6.82 -9.27
C GLN A 42 2.26 7.67 -8.59
N ARG A 43 2.29 7.63 -7.25
CA ARG A 43 3.23 8.41 -6.44
C ARG A 43 3.52 7.69 -5.13
N PHE A 44 4.77 7.71 -4.69
CA PHE A 44 5.13 7.28 -3.34
C PHE A 44 6.19 8.20 -2.74
N ILE A 45 6.11 8.41 -1.43
CA ILE A 45 7.08 9.22 -0.69
C ILE A 45 7.47 8.45 0.57
N PRO A 46 8.77 8.21 0.80
CA PRO A 46 9.24 7.66 2.07
C PRO A 46 8.99 8.69 3.18
N ILE A 47 8.46 8.23 4.30
CA ILE A 47 8.22 9.04 5.50
C ILE A 47 8.95 8.39 6.67
N SER A 48 9.70 9.18 7.46
CA SER A 48 10.19 8.67 8.73
C SER A 48 9.03 8.59 9.71
N THR A 49 8.94 7.47 10.43
CA THR A 49 7.89 7.19 11.40
C THR A 49 8.50 6.68 12.68
N HIS A 50 8.12 7.27 13.80
CA HIS A 50 8.57 6.84 15.13
C HIS A 50 7.53 5.91 15.71
N VAL A 51 7.93 4.67 16.00
CA VAL A 51 7.10 3.72 16.72
C VAL A 51 7.80 3.39 18.03
N VAL A 52 7.27 3.97 19.11
CA VAL A 52 7.82 3.83 20.47
C VAL A 52 9.27 4.34 20.48
N THR A 53 10.27 3.45 20.57
CA THR A 53 11.69 3.79 20.68
C THR A 53 12.47 3.54 19.39
N LYS A 54 11.81 3.16 18.29
CA LYS A 54 12.47 2.84 17.02
C LYS A 54 11.92 3.67 15.87
N GLU A 55 12.82 4.15 15.04
CA GLU A 55 12.49 4.78 13.76
C GLU A 55 12.31 3.72 12.68
N PHE A 56 11.26 3.90 11.88
CA PHE A 56 10.94 3.09 10.72
C PHE A 56 10.67 3.99 9.53
N ILE A 57 11.02 3.51 8.34
CA ILE A 57 10.58 4.13 7.10
C ILE A 57 9.18 3.59 6.77
N GLY A 58 8.21 4.48 6.74
CA GLY A 58 6.90 4.26 6.16
C GLY A 58 6.81 4.85 4.75
N PHE A 59 5.67 4.65 4.10
CA PHE A 59 5.42 5.23 2.79
C PHE A 59 4.02 5.85 2.74
N ARG A 60 3.94 7.06 2.19
CA ARG A 60 2.68 7.64 1.69
C ARG A 60 2.57 7.29 0.21
N ILE A 61 1.50 6.59 -0.17
CA ILE A 61 1.35 6.03 -1.52
C ILE A 61 0.00 6.43 -2.11
N GLU A 62 0.02 6.90 -3.35
CA GLU A 62 -1.15 7.09 -4.21
C GLU A 62 -1.06 6.05 -5.32
N PHE A 63 -2.12 5.26 -5.51
CA PHE A 63 -2.14 4.17 -6.48
C PHE A 63 -3.54 3.96 -7.05
N VAL A 64 -3.60 3.29 -8.20
CA VAL A 64 -4.83 2.82 -8.83
C VAL A 64 -4.83 1.30 -8.79
N SER A 65 -5.99 0.69 -8.54
CA SER A 65 -6.13 -0.76 -8.50
C SER A 65 -7.51 -1.22 -8.97
N ASN A 66 -7.58 -2.44 -9.49
CA ASN A 66 -8.83 -3.10 -9.88
C ASN A 66 -9.57 -3.77 -8.70
N ILE A 67 -9.10 -3.59 -7.47
CA ILE A 67 -9.76 -4.06 -6.24
C ILE A 67 -10.01 -2.86 -5.33
N LEU A 68 -11.24 -2.78 -4.83
CA LEU A 68 -11.67 -1.75 -3.89
C LEU A 68 -11.77 -2.38 -2.50
N LEU A 69 -11.04 -1.80 -1.54
CA LEU A 69 -11.25 -2.11 -0.13
C LEU A 69 -12.26 -1.13 0.47
N PRO A 70 -12.95 -1.51 1.57
CA PRO A 70 -13.73 -0.57 2.35
C PRO A 70 -12.87 0.61 2.82
N GLU A 71 -13.49 1.77 2.98
CA GLU A 71 -12.79 2.97 3.43
C GLU A 71 -12.21 2.78 4.84
N LEU A 72 -11.05 3.41 5.07
CA LEU A 72 -10.35 3.47 6.35
C LEU A 72 -9.84 2.13 6.88
N ILE A 73 -9.80 1.09 6.05
CA ILE A 73 -9.16 -0.18 6.40
C ILE A 73 -7.63 0.00 6.40
N GLY A 74 -6.99 -0.46 7.48
CA GLY A 74 -5.53 -0.53 7.56
C GLY A 74 -4.97 -1.80 6.92
N GLN A 75 -3.86 -1.64 6.21
CA GLN A 75 -3.14 -2.69 5.50
C GLN A 75 -1.68 -2.75 5.95
N GLY A 76 -1.10 -3.96 5.92
CA GLY A 76 0.31 -4.16 6.26
C GLY A 76 0.57 -4.27 7.76
N LYS A 77 1.66 -3.66 8.24
CA LYS A 77 2.13 -3.79 9.63
C LYS A 77 1.59 -2.66 10.51
N MET A 78 1.43 -2.94 11.80
CA MET A 78 1.06 -1.96 12.82
C MET A 78 -0.29 -1.28 12.56
N VAL A 79 -1.21 -1.97 11.88
CA VAL A 79 -2.58 -1.51 11.60
C VAL A 79 -3.32 -1.09 12.86
N SER A 80 -3.15 -1.82 13.97
CA SER A 80 -3.75 -1.47 15.27
C SER A 80 -3.28 -0.14 15.85
N LYS A 81 -2.16 0.40 15.36
CA LYS A 81 -1.62 1.73 15.74
C LYS A 81 -1.98 2.81 14.71
N GLY A 82 -2.86 2.53 13.75
CA GLY A 82 -3.32 3.48 12.73
C GLY A 82 -2.43 3.57 11.48
N PHE A 83 -1.50 2.63 11.26
CA PHE A 83 -0.66 2.61 10.06
C PHE A 83 -1.36 1.93 8.87
N GLY A 84 -0.96 2.34 7.67
CA GLY A 84 -1.37 1.70 6.42
C GLY A 84 -2.86 1.86 6.08
N VAL A 85 -3.51 2.90 6.61
CA VAL A 85 -4.91 3.21 6.33
C VAL A 85 -5.06 3.62 4.86
N VAL A 86 -6.00 2.97 4.17
CA VAL A 86 -6.35 3.28 2.78
C VAL A 86 -7.68 4.02 2.75
N LYS A 87 -7.77 5.03 1.88
CA LYS A 87 -9.01 5.71 1.55
C LYS A 87 -9.10 5.91 0.05
N LYS A 88 -10.32 5.86 -0.49
CA LYS A 88 -10.55 6.25 -1.88
C LYS A 88 -10.31 7.76 -1.99
N LEU A 89 -9.52 8.17 -2.97
CA LEU A 89 -9.44 9.58 -3.33
C LEU A 89 -10.68 9.88 -4.15
N ASN A 90 -11.63 10.61 -3.56
CA ASN A 90 -12.80 11.09 -4.29
C ASN A 90 -12.33 12.22 -5.21
N GLU A 91 -12.67 12.12 -6.50
CA GLU A 91 -12.64 13.26 -7.42
C GLU A 91 -13.69 14.28 -6.93
N ARG A 92 -13.30 15.15 -6.00
CA ARG A 92 -14.06 16.33 -5.63
C ARG A 92 -13.10 17.51 -5.57
N GLY A 93 -13.15 18.33 -6.62
CA GLY A 93 -12.68 19.73 -6.66
C GLY A 93 -11.23 19.90 -7.02
#